data_AF-A0A937XJZ9-F1
#
_entry.id   AF-A0A937XJZ9-F1
#
_cell.length_a   1.000
_cell.length_b   1.000
_cell.length_c   1.000
_cell.angle_alpha   90.00
_cell.angle_beta   90.00
_cell.angle_gamma   90.00
#
_symmetry.space_group_name_H-M   'P 1'
#
loop_
_entity.id
_entity.type
_entity.pdbx_description
1 polymer ?
#
loop_
_entity_poly.entity_id
_entity_poly.type
_entity_poly.pdbx_seq_one_letter_code
_entity_poly.pdbx_strand_id
1 'polypeptide(L)' 'DPSLTEFALREYCAENLTGYKKPKIIEFRAELPKTNVGKILRRALRDSEKTA' A
#
# COMPACT_ATOMS: atom_id res chain seq x y z
N ASP A 1 11.54 -6.05 -4.09
CA ASP A 1 12.90 -5.51 -4.06
C ASP A 1 13.23 -5.18 -2.61
N PRO A 2 14.23 -5.83 -2.00
CA PRO A 2 14.61 -5.58 -0.60
C PRO A 2 15.20 -4.19 -0.36
N SER A 3 15.60 -3.46 -1.41
CA SER A 3 16.12 -2.09 -1.31
C SER A 3 15.02 -1.02 -1.28
N LEU A 4 13.77 -1.36 -1.62
CA LEU A 4 12.67 -0.41 -1.66
C LEU A 4 12.17 -0.10 -0.25
N THR A 5 12.40 1.13 0.19
CA THR A 5 12.01 1.60 1.52
C THR A 5 10.78 2.50 1.46
N GLU A 6 10.09 2.62 2.58
CA GLU A 6 8.99 3.56 2.76
C GLU A 6 9.41 5.01 2.49
N PHE A 7 10.60 5.39 2.95
CA PHE A 7 11.16 6.73 2.75
C PHE A 7 11.34 7.04 1.26
N ALA A 8 11.93 6.13 0.49
CA ALA A 8 12.11 6.30 -0.94
C ALA A 8 10.76 6.49 -1.68
N LEU A 9 9.73 5.72 -1.31
CA LEU A 9 8.39 5.89 -1.88
C LEU A 9 7.75 7.23 -1.48
N ARG A 10 7.95 7.66 -0.23
CA ARG A 10 7.41 8.93 0.26
C ARG A 10 8.06 10.12 -0.45
N GLU A 11 9.38 10.12 -0.63
CA GLU A 11 10.11 11.13 -1.41
C GLU A 11 9.65 11.15 -2.87
N TYR A 12 9.54 9.97 -3.50
CA TYR A 12 9.03 9.86 -4.85
C TYR A 12 7.61 10.44 -4.99
N CYS A 13 6.70 10.10 -4.07
CA CYS A 13 5.37 10.71 -4.01
C CYS A 13 5.45 12.21 -3.71
N ALA A 14 6.47 12.67 -2.99
CA ALA A 14 6.61 14.06 -2.63
C ALA A 14 6.94 14.95 -3.84
N GLU A 15 7.78 14.43 -4.74
CA GLU A 15 8.20 15.06 -5.98
C GLU A 15 7.13 14.98 -7.07
N ASN A 16 6.41 13.85 -7.16
CA ASN A 16 5.53 13.55 -8.29
C ASN A 16 4.04 13.83 -8.02
N LEU A 17 3.62 13.98 -6.77
CA LEU A 17 2.22 14.19 -6.40
C LEU A 17 1.99 15.51 -5.68
N THR A 18 0.82 16.10 -5.94
CA THR A 18 0.30 17.21 -5.13
C THR A 18 0.12 16.78 -3.67
N GLY A 19 0.29 17.70 -2.72
CA GLY A 19 0.31 17.39 -1.28
C GLY A 19 -0.82 16.49 -0.79
N TYR A 20 -2.06 16.70 -1.24
CA TYR A 20 -3.22 15.92 -0.83
C TYR A 20 -3.30 14.50 -1.43
N LYS A 21 -2.54 14.21 -2.49
CA LYS A 21 -2.47 12.88 -3.12
C LYS A 21 -1.38 12.00 -2.52
N LYS A 22 -0.52 12.56 -1.66
CA LYS A 22 0.54 11.80 -0.99
C LYS A 22 -0.09 10.83 0.01
N PRO A 23 0.21 9.52 -0.06
CA PRO A 23 -0.32 8.55 0.88
C PRO A 23 0.21 8.85 2.29
N LYS A 24 -0.67 8.79 3.28
CA LYS A 24 -0.29 8.98 4.70
C LYS A 24 0.40 7.75 5.28
N ILE A 25 -0.05 6.56 4.85
CA ILE A 25 0.40 5.26 5.32
C ILE A 25 0.81 4.45 4.09
N ILE A 26 1.97 3.82 4.16
CA ILE A 26 2.51 2.93 3.12
C ILE A 26 2.88 1.63 3.84
N GLU A 27 2.31 0.52 3.41
CA GLU A 27 2.54 -0.80 3.99
C GLU A 27 3.03 -1.75 2.90
N PHE A 28 4.15 -2.42 3.16
CA PHE A 28 4.65 -3.47 2.28
C PHE A 28 4.07 -4.81 2.70
N ARG A 29 3.34 -5.45 1.78
CA ARG A 29 2.81 -6.80 1.98
C ARG A 29 3.50 -7.76 1.02
N ALA A 30 3.78 -8.97 1.50
CA ALA A 30 4.34 -10.04 0.66
C ALA A 30 3.35 -10.44 -0.45
N GLU A 31 2.06 -10.42 -0.15
CA GLU A 31 1.01 -10.69 -1.12
C GLU A 31 -0.24 -9.82 -0.87
N LEU A 32 -1.02 -9.65 -1.94
CA LEU A 32 -2.33 -8.99 -1.87
C LEU A 32 -3.44 -10.05 -1.85
N PRO A 33 -4.46 -9.89 -0.99
CA PRO A 33 -5.60 -10.79 -0.98
C PRO A 33 -6.32 -10.69 -2.31
N LYS A 34 -6.64 -11.85 -2.90
CA LYS A 34 -7.29 -11.95 -4.20
C LYS A 34 -8.62 -12.69 -4.07
N THR A 35 -9.55 -12.40 -4.97
CA THR A 35 -10.74 -13.23 -5.20
C THR A 35 -10.35 -14.53 -5.88
N ASN A 36 -11.28 -15.50 -5.92
CA ASN A 36 -11.09 -16.77 -6.63
C ASN A 36 -10.79 -16.60 -8.13
N VAL A 37 -11.11 -15.44 -8.71
CA VAL A 37 -10.81 -15.07 -10.10
C VAL A 37 -9.62 -14.10 -10.22
N GLY A 38 -8.82 -13.95 -9.15
CA GLY A 38 -7.55 -13.22 -9.15
C GLY A 38 -7.62 -11.70 -8.95
N LYS A 39 -8.81 -11.12 -8.74
CA LYS A 39 -8.95 -9.66 -8.51
C LYS A 39 -8.54 -9.29 -7.09
N ILE A 40 -7.91 -8.12 -6.90
CA ILE A 40 -7.55 -7.64 -5.54
C ILE A 40 -8.82 -7.45 -4.69
N LEU A 41 -8.86 -8.09 -3.52
CA LEU A 41 -9.96 -8.02 -2.58
C LEU A 41 -9.74 -6.88 -1.57
N ARG A 42 -10.10 -5.65 -1.98
CA ARG A 42 -9.90 -4.43 -1.17
C ARG A 42 -10.61 -4.42 0.19
N ARG A 43 -11.62 -5.25 0.39
CA ARG A 43 -12.31 -5.37 1.69
C ARG A 43 -11.38 -6.05 2.72
N ALA A 44 -10.78 -7.17 2.36
CA ALA A 44 -9.86 -7.89 3.24
C ALA A 44 -8.65 -7.04 3.66
N LEU A 45 -8.19 -6.13 2.77
CA LEU A 45 -7.14 -5.16 3.08
C LEU A 45 -7.51 -4.17 4.19
N ARG A 46 -8.79 -3.80 4.30
CA ARG A 46 -9.31 -2.87 5.32
C ARG A 46 -9.64 -3.58 6.63
N ASP A 47 -10.16 -4.80 6.53
CA ASP A 47 -10.56 -5.58 7.70
C ASP A 47 -9.34 -6.14 8.45
N SER A 48 -8.19 -6.34 7.78
CA SER A 48 -6.96 -6.85 8.41
C SER A 48 -6.39 -5.94 9.50
N GLU A 49 -6.67 -4.63 9.47
CA GLU A 49 -6.26 -3.70 10.53
C GLU A 49 -7.12 -3.81 11.81
N LYS A 50 -8.33 -4.39 11.72
CA LYS A 50 -9.27 -4.50 12.85
C LYS A 50 -9.17 -5.80 13.64
N THR A 51 -8.35 -6.74 13.20
CA THR A 51 -8.23 -8.09 13.82
C THR A 51 -6.86 -8.33 14.46
N ALA A 52 -6.07 -7.28 14.68
CA ALA A 52 -4.89 -7.33 15.53
C ALA A 52 -5.25 -7.05 16.99
#